data_AF-A0A7T1GPN1-F1
#
_entry.id   AF-A0A7T1GPN1-F1
#
_cell.length_a   1.000
_cell.length_b   1.000
_cell.length_c   1.000
_cell.angle_alpha   90.00
_cell.angle_beta   90.00
_cell.angle_gamma   90.00
#
_symmetry.space_group_name_H-M   'P 1'
#
loop_
_entity.id
_entity.type
_entity.pdbx_description
1 polymer ?
#
loop_
_entity_poly.entity_id
_entity_poly.type
_entity_poly.pdbx_seq_one_letter_code
_entity_poly.pdbx_strand_id
1 'polypeptide(L)'
;MKIIAAGALSLGADDLKTLQIANDADLAALAAEGALEGVQRIELQFPKFTDGRAYSQALLLRRRYRFAGDIRATGDVLIDQLVHMHRSGFSSAVLAPGVDPAAAERQFARYAAFYQGDVLEPRPLFAREAA
;
A
#
# COMPACT_ATOMS: atom_id res chain seq x y z
N MET A 1 -0.84 -3.52 8.89
CA MET A 1 -1.50 -3.44 7.56
C MET A 1 -2.76 -4.30 7.59
N LYS A 2 -3.90 -3.85 7.04
CA LYS A 2 -5.13 -4.66 6.93
C LYS A 2 -5.04 -5.62 5.75
N ILE A 3 -5.23 -6.91 5.98
CA ILE A 3 -5.16 -7.95 4.93
C ILE A 3 -6.57 -8.46 4.63
N ILE A 4 -6.91 -8.54 3.34
CA ILE A 4 -8.24 -8.89 2.85
C ILE A 4 -8.09 -10.05 1.86
N ALA A 5 -8.85 -11.13 2.04
CA ALA A 5 -8.90 -12.22 1.06
C ALA A 5 -9.69 -11.79 -0.18
N ALA A 6 -9.33 -12.30 -1.37
CA ALA A 6 -10.02 -11.98 -2.63
C ALA A 6 -11.56 -12.11 -2.54
N GLY A 7 -12.06 -13.16 -1.90
CA GLY A 7 -13.50 -13.42 -1.74
C GLY A 7 -14.20 -12.63 -0.62
N ALA A 8 -13.44 -11.88 0.20
CA ALA A 8 -13.97 -11.06 1.29
C ALA A 8 -14.14 -9.58 0.89
N LEU A 9 -13.93 -9.26 -0.39
CA LEU A 9 -14.34 -7.98 -0.94
C LEU A 9 -15.87 -7.86 -0.84
N SER A 10 -16.36 -7.07 0.10
CA SER A 10 -17.75 -6.65 0.05
C SER A 10 -17.93 -5.78 -1.19
N LEU A 11 -18.74 -6.23 -2.15
CA LEU A 11 -19.24 -5.43 -3.28
C LEU A 11 -20.21 -4.32 -2.83
N GLY A 12 -20.44 -4.18 -1.51
CA GLY A 12 -21.22 -3.12 -0.93
C GLY A 12 -20.45 -1.81 -0.97
N ALA A 13 -21.10 -0.77 -1.48
CA ALA A 13 -20.68 0.62 -1.42
C ALA A 13 -20.24 0.97 0.02
N ASP A 14 -18.93 0.85 0.29
CA ASP A 14 -18.32 1.54 1.42
C ASP A 14 -18.55 3.03 1.14
N ASP A 15 -19.21 3.74 2.05
CA ASP A 15 -19.45 5.20 2.08
C ASP A 15 -18.16 6.05 2.00
N LEU A 16 -17.03 5.42 1.71
CA LEU A 16 -15.71 5.98 1.55
C LEU A 16 -15.53 6.44 0.12
N LYS A 17 -15.27 7.75 -0.06
CA LYS A 17 -14.82 8.32 -1.34
C LYS A 17 -13.53 7.62 -1.76
N THR A 18 -13.65 6.66 -2.69
CA THR A 18 -12.55 5.80 -3.14
C THR A 18 -12.10 6.21 -4.53
N LEU A 19 -10.79 6.36 -4.73
CA LEU A 19 -10.18 6.65 -6.02
C LEU A 19 -9.32 5.47 -6.46
N GLN A 20 -9.62 4.91 -7.63
CA GLN A 20 -8.78 3.89 -8.26
C GLN A 20 -7.79 4.55 -9.19
N ILE A 21 -6.51 4.19 -9.07
CA ILE A 21 -5.44 4.75 -9.90
C ILE A 21 -4.76 3.60 -10.64
N ALA A 22 -4.68 3.74 -11.96
CA ALA A 22 -3.94 2.80 -12.81
C ALA A 22 -2.43 2.87 -12.49
N ASN A 23 -1.74 1.75 -12.66
CA ASN A 23 -0.31 1.62 -12.36
C ASN A 23 0.60 2.50 -13.23
N ASP A 24 0.11 3.00 -14.37
CA ASP A 24 0.81 3.90 -15.30
C ASP A 24 0.29 5.35 -15.25
N ALA A 25 -0.68 5.65 -14.39
CA ALA A 25 -1.23 6.99 -14.26
C ALA A 25 -0.20 7.98 -13.70
N ASP A 26 -0.20 9.20 -14.24
CA ASP A 26 0.59 10.31 -13.72
C ASP A 26 -0.06 10.91 -12.47
N LEU A 27 0.51 10.59 -11.31
CA LEU A 27 0.06 11.13 -10.03
C LEU A 27 0.19 12.66 -9.92
N ALA A 28 1.15 13.28 -10.61
CA ALA A 28 1.32 14.72 -10.55
C ALA A 28 0.16 15.45 -11.25
N ALA A 29 -0.26 14.95 -12.42
CA ALA A 29 -1.43 15.45 -13.12
C ALA A 29 -2.70 15.30 -12.27
N LEU A 30 -2.95 14.09 -11.73
CA LEU A 30 -4.12 13.83 -10.88
C LEU A 30 -4.15 14.73 -9.62
N ALA A 31 -2.99 14.95 -8.99
CA ALA A 31 -2.91 15.83 -7.84
C ALA A 31 -3.16 17.31 -8.20
N ALA A 32 -2.67 17.77 -9.36
CA ALA A 32 -2.89 19.13 -9.84
C ALA A 32 -4.36 19.42 -10.17
N GLU A 33 -5.11 18.39 -10.60
CA GLU A 33 -6.55 18.45 -10.86
C GLU A 33 -7.41 18.34 -9.59
N GLY A 34 -6.80 18.19 -8.40
CA GLY A 34 -7.52 18.06 -7.13
C GLY A 34 -8.14 16.69 -6.91
N ALA A 35 -7.78 15.66 -7.68
CA ALA A 35 -8.41 14.34 -7.62
C ALA A 35 -8.27 13.66 -6.25
N LEU A 36 -7.25 14.02 -5.46
CA LEU A 36 -7.00 13.45 -4.13
C LEU A 36 -7.87 14.09 -3.02
N GLU A 37 -8.56 15.19 -3.30
CA GLU A 37 -9.27 15.96 -2.28
C GLU A 37 -10.52 15.23 -1.77
N GLY A 38 -10.62 15.10 -0.44
CA GLY A 38 -11.70 14.37 0.23
C GLY A 38 -11.69 12.86 0.01
N VAL A 39 -10.71 12.31 -0.72
CA VAL A 39 -10.55 10.87 -0.92
C VAL A 39 -10.16 10.23 0.41
N GLN A 40 -10.86 9.16 0.76
CA GLN A 40 -10.60 8.40 1.99
C GLN A 40 -9.78 7.14 1.73
N ARG A 41 -9.91 6.58 0.52
CA ARG A 41 -9.17 5.40 0.07
C ARG A 41 -8.66 5.56 -1.35
N ILE A 42 -7.39 5.23 -1.58
CA ILE A 42 -6.81 5.08 -2.91
C ILE A 42 -6.50 3.62 -3.15
N GLU A 43 -6.98 3.06 -4.25
CA GLU A 43 -6.64 1.70 -4.67
C GLU A 43 -5.62 1.77 -5.80
N LEU A 44 -4.46 1.16 -5.57
CA LEU A 44 -3.41 1.00 -6.58
C LEU A 44 -3.42 -0.43 -7.09
N GLN A 45 -3.37 -0.57 -8.40
CA GLN A 45 -3.47 -1.87 -9.06
C GLN A 45 -2.09 -2.47 -9.33
N PHE A 46 -1.97 -3.78 -9.10
CA PHE A 46 -0.85 -4.62 -9.50
C PHE A 46 -1.34 -5.58 -10.59
N PRO A 47 -1.16 -5.25 -11.89
CA PRO A 47 -1.66 -6.12 -12.96
C PRO A 47 -0.96 -7.48 -13.02
N LYS A 48 0.30 -7.53 -12.57
CA LYS A 48 1.14 -8.72 -12.44
C LYS A 48 2.07 -8.54 -11.24
N PHE A 49 2.45 -9.63 -10.59
CA PHE A 49 3.34 -9.60 -9.42
C PHE A 49 4.72 -8.97 -9.69
N THR A 50 5.15 -8.92 -10.96
CA THR A 50 6.42 -8.32 -11.39
C THR A 50 6.35 -6.81 -11.61
N ASP A 51 5.17 -6.19 -11.53
CA ASP A 51 5.01 -4.75 -11.70
C ASP A 51 5.26 -4.00 -10.38
N GLY A 52 6.29 -3.16 -10.38
CA GLY A 52 6.68 -2.38 -9.20
C GLY A 52 6.13 -0.95 -9.13
N ARG A 53 5.40 -0.47 -10.14
CA ARG A 53 5.07 0.98 -10.25
C ARG A 53 4.17 1.48 -9.12
N ALA A 54 3.24 0.65 -8.67
CA ALA A 54 2.35 0.97 -7.57
C ALA A 54 3.10 1.23 -6.23
N TYR A 55 4.30 0.67 -6.03
CA TYR A 55 5.14 1.01 -4.87
C TYR A 55 5.63 2.46 -4.92
N SER A 56 6.12 2.90 -6.08
CA SER A 56 6.53 4.30 -6.27
C SER A 56 5.35 5.25 -6.13
N GLN A 57 4.18 4.86 -6.62
CA GLN A 57 2.94 5.62 -6.44
C GLN A 57 2.57 5.75 -4.95
N ALA A 58 2.56 4.66 -4.18
CA ALA A 58 2.28 4.68 -2.75
C ALA A 58 3.28 5.57 -1.96
N LEU A 59 4.56 5.47 -2.30
CA LEU A 59 5.61 6.28 -1.69
C LEU A 59 5.37 7.79 -1.95
N LEU A 60 5.04 8.16 -3.18
CA LEU A 60 4.73 9.54 -3.55
C LEU A 60 3.46 10.05 -2.87
N LEU A 61 2.40 9.25 -2.83
CA LEU A 61 1.16 9.59 -2.12
C LEU A 61 1.43 9.92 -0.66
N ARG A 62 2.26 9.12 0.03
CA ARG A 62 2.60 9.35 1.44
C ARG A 62 3.57 10.51 1.66
N ARG A 63 4.65 10.58 0.88
CA ARG A 63 5.75 11.54 1.13
C ARG A 63 5.56 12.88 0.46
N ARG A 64 5.08 12.92 -0.78
CA ARG A 64 4.93 14.16 -1.56
C ARG A 64 3.55 14.77 -1.37
N TYR A 65 2.50 13.96 -1.53
CA TYR A 65 1.11 14.43 -1.49
C TYR A 65 0.48 14.33 -0.11
N ARG A 66 1.20 13.78 0.87
CA ARG A 66 0.77 13.68 2.28
C ARG A 66 -0.59 13.03 2.47
N PHE A 67 -0.97 12.12 1.55
CA PHE A 67 -2.23 11.40 1.63
C PHE A 67 -2.25 10.56 2.92
N ALA A 68 -3.23 10.85 3.78
CA ALA A 68 -3.36 10.23 5.09
C ALA A 68 -4.31 9.01 5.09
N GLY A 69 -5.17 8.90 4.06
CA GLY A 69 -6.16 7.83 3.96
C GLY A 69 -5.60 6.44 3.73
N ASP A 70 -6.50 5.49 3.46
CA ASP A 70 -6.15 4.09 3.17
C ASP A 70 -5.53 4.00 1.77
N ILE A 71 -4.31 3.48 1.66
CA ILE A 71 -3.73 3.09 0.37
C ILE A 71 -3.81 1.57 0.28
N ARG A 72 -4.62 1.09 -0.65
CA ARG A 72 -4.92 -0.33 -0.83
C ARG A 72 -4.22 -0.90 -2.06
N ALA A 73 -3.51 -2.00 -1.87
CA ALA A 73 -3.02 -2.83 -2.97
C ALA A 73 -4.13 -3.76 -3.47
N THR A 74 -4.33 -3.84 -4.78
CA THR A 74 -5.30 -4.75 -5.44
C THR A 74 -4.67 -5.42 -6.67
N GLY A 75 -5.25 -6.53 -7.14
CA GLY A 75 -4.73 -7.28 -8.29
C GLY A 75 -3.90 -8.50 -7.88
N ASP A 76 -2.77 -8.70 -8.53
CA ASP A 76 -1.88 -9.86 -8.34
C ASP A 76 -0.96 -9.68 -7.12
N VAL A 77 -1.58 -9.53 -5.95
CA VAL A 77 -0.89 -9.26 -4.67
C VAL A 77 -0.61 -10.56 -3.93
N LEU A 78 0.66 -10.82 -3.68
CA LEU A 78 1.14 -12.02 -3.01
C LEU A 78 1.61 -11.73 -1.56
N ILE A 79 1.70 -12.78 -0.75
CA ILE A 79 2.01 -12.67 0.68
C ILE A 79 3.44 -12.18 0.96
N ASP A 80 4.40 -12.64 0.17
CA ASP A 80 5.81 -12.26 0.24
C ASP A 80 6.05 -10.76 0.03
N GLN A 81 5.14 -10.10 -0.69
CA GLN A 81 5.22 -8.68 -0.99
C GLN A 81 4.70 -7.78 0.15
N LEU A 82 3.86 -8.30 1.06
CA LEU A 82 3.10 -7.51 2.02
C LEU A 82 3.97 -6.66 2.94
N VAL A 83 5.11 -7.19 3.37
CA VAL A 83 6.06 -6.47 4.24
C VAL A 83 6.64 -5.27 3.48
N HIS A 84 7.03 -5.45 2.22
CA HIS A 84 7.55 -4.37 1.41
C HIS A 84 6.46 -3.34 1.08
N MET A 85 5.24 -3.79 0.76
CA MET A 85 4.09 -2.91 0.54
C MET A 85 3.84 -2.03 1.76
N HIS A 86 3.81 -2.61 2.96
CA HIS A 86 3.58 -1.84 4.18
C HIS A 86 4.65 -0.75 4.38
N ARG A 87 5.93 -1.11 4.17
CA ARG A 87 7.06 -0.18 4.29
C ARG A 87 7.03 0.92 3.21
N SER A 88 6.51 0.62 2.03
CA SER A 88 6.36 1.59 0.93
C SER A 88 5.12 2.49 1.07
N GLY A 89 4.27 2.26 2.08
CA GLY A 89 3.18 3.17 2.44
C GLY A 89 1.75 2.61 2.29
N PHE A 90 1.60 1.35 1.90
CA PHE A 90 0.30 0.68 1.84
C PHE A 90 -0.25 0.41 3.25
N SER A 91 -1.55 0.62 3.40
CA SER A 91 -2.28 0.42 4.66
C SER A 91 -3.21 -0.79 4.61
N SER A 92 -3.66 -1.16 3.42
CA SER A 92 -4.39 -2.40 3.19
C SER A 92 -3.96 -3.12 1.91
N ALA A 93 -4.25 -4.42 1.85
CA ALA A 93 -3.99 -5.24 0.68
C ALA A 93 -5.09 -6.27 0.49
N VAL A 94 -5.54 -6.44 -0.75
CA VAL A 94 -6.43 -7.51 -1.18
C VAL A 94 -5.56 -8.56 -1.86
N LEU A 95 -5.47 -9.74 -1.25
CA LEU A 95 -4.65 -10.84 -1.76
C LEU A 95 -5.25 -11.42 -3.03
N ALA A 96 -4.38 -11.94 -3.90
CA ALA A 96 -4.79 -12.69 -5.08
C ALA A 96 -5.60 -13.95 -4.69
N PRO A 97 -6.48 -14.46 -5.58
CA PRO A 97 -7.21 -15.70 -5.34
C PRO A 97 -6.29 -16.88 -5.01
N GLY A 98 -6.72 -17.76 -4.10
CA GLY A 98 -5.95 -18.95 -3.68
C GLY A 98 -4.85 -18.67 -2.66
N VAL A 99 -4.67 -17.42 -2.25
CA VAL A 99 -3.70 -17.01 -1.24
C VAL A 99 -4.34 -17.01 0.16
N ASP A 100 -3.75 -17.73 1.11
CA ASP A 100 -4.25 -17.82 2.49
C ASP A 100 -3.87 -16.60 3.34
N PRO A 101 -4.83 -15.72 3.72
CA PRO A 101 -4.53 -14.55 4.53
C PRO A 101 -3.93 -14.88 5.91
N ALA A 102 -4.16 -16.07 6.46
CA ALA A 102 -3.60 -16.48 7.75
C ALA A 102 -2.07 -16.61 7.71
N ALA A 103 -1.46 -16.72 6.53
CA ALA A 103 -0.02 -16.74 6.36
C ALA A 103 0.62 -15.34 6.38
N ALA A 104 -0.16 -14.25 6.33
CA ALA A 104 0.36 -12.88 6.33
C ALA A 104 1.06 -12.50 7.64
N GLU A 105 0.53 -12.91 8.80
CA GLU A 105 1.12 -12.61 10.11
C GLU A 105 2.55 -13.13 10.23
N ARG A 106 2.80 -14.33 9.69
CA ARG A 106 4.15 -14.93 9.67
C ARG A 106 5.14 -14.11 8.84
N GLN A 107 4.71 -13.41 7.80
CA GLN A 107 5.61 -12.54 7.04
C GLN A 107 5.98 -11.29 7.83
N PHE A 108 5.01 -10.66 8.49
CA PHE A 108 5.29 -9.49 9.33
C PHE A 108 6.17 -9.84 10.54
N ALA A 109 6.01 -11.04 11.11
CA ALA A 109 6.84 -11.54 12.21
C ALA A 109 8.25 -11.98 11.76
N ARG A 110 8.52 -12.10 10.46
CA ARG A 110 9.77 -12.66 9.93
C ARG A 110 10.99 -11.79 10.23
N TYR A 111 10.80 -10.48 10.30
CA TYR A 111 11.87 -9.51 10.49
C TYR A 111 11.55 -8.63 11.70
N ALA A 112 12.42 -8.67 12.71
CA ALA A 112 12.26 -7.83 13.89
C ALA A 112 12.52 -6.34 13.61
N ALA A 113 13.41 -6.04 12.65
CA ALA A 113 13.74 -4.68 12.23
C ALA A 113 14.32 -4.66 10.80
N PHE A 114 14.41 -3.46 10.22
CA PHE A 114 15.02 -3.22 8.92
C PHE A 114 16.11 -2.15 9.04
N TYR A 115 17.23 -2.38 8.35
CA TYR A 115 18.37 -1.45 8.35
C TYR A 115 18.01 -0.08 7.76
N GLN A 116 17.31 -0.07 6.64
CA GLN A 116 16.89 1.15 5.94
C GLN A 116 15.59 1.71 6.54
N GLY A 117 15.48 3.03 6.59
CA GLY A 117 14.21 3.70 6.89
C GLY A 117 13.19 3.49 5.77
N ASP A 118 11.93 3.77 6.08
CA ASP A 118 10.81 3.56 5.17
C ASP A 118 9.77 4.70 5.27
N VAL A 119 8.53 4.48 4.84
CA VAL A 119 7.48 5.51 4.94
C VAL A 119 7.02 5.75 6.36
N LEU A 120 7.01 4.72 7.21
CA LEU A 120 6.49 4.77 8.57
C LEU A 120 7.56 5.22 9.56
N GLU A 121 8.79 4.74 9.39
CA GLU A 121 9.97 5.19 10.14
C GLU A 121 11.08 5.59 9.15
N PRO A 122 11.13 6.87 8.73
CA PRO A 122 12.12 7.35 7.76
C PRO A 122 13.56 7.25 8.24
N ARG A 123 13.81 7.17 9.56
CA ARG A 123 15.17 7.06 10.09
C ARG A 123 15.71 5.64 9.87
N PRO A 124 16.93 5.48 9.36
CA PRO A 124 17.58 4.17 9.29
C PRO A 124 17.88 3.64 10.70
N LEU A 125 18.03 2.33 10.84
CA LEU A 125 18.16 1.65 12.14
C LEU A 125 19.28 2.24 13.01
N PHE A 126 20.46 2.48 12.42
CA PHE A 126 21.63 3.02 13.13
C PHE A 126 21.44 4.47 13.63
N ALA A 127 20.41 5.18 13.16
CA ALA A 127 20.09 6.54 13.59
C ALA A 127 18.91 6.58 14.60
N ARG A 128 18.39 5.42 15.03
CA ARG A 128 17.24 5.33 15.95
C ARG A 128 17.65 5.31 17.42
N GLU A 129 18.81 4.74 17.74
CA GLU A 129 19.30 4.56 19.12
C GLU A 129 20.33 5.63 19.55
N ALA A 130 20.51 6.68 18.73
CA ALA A 130 21.44 7.78 19.00
C ALA A 130 20.74 9.07 19.51
N ALA A 131 19.56 8.98 20.14
CA ALA A 131 18.80 10.11 20.66
C ALA A 131 18.51 9.98 22.16
#